data_AF-A0A1S3DMI9-F1
#
_entry.id   AF-A0A1S3DMI9-F1
#
_cell.length_a   1.000
_cell.length_b   1.000
_cell.length_c   1.000
_cell.angle_alpha   90.00
_cell.angle_beta   90.00
_cell.angle_gamma   90.00
#
_symmetry.space_group_name_H-M   'P 1'
#
loop_
_entity.id
_entity.type
_entity.pdbx_description
1 polymer ?
#
loop_
_entity_poly.entity_id
_entity_poly.type
_entity_poly.pdbx_seq_one_letter_code
_entity_poly.pdbx_strand_id
1 'polypeptide(L)'
;MCCFDCELMPRLQHIRVAGSYFMQFEIPTYMKHLWHYMKHMYELEAFTQSCPADQDIINHYKLQQGMKMKKHEELEMPSFTTNIPVEVSTNGDD
;
A
#
# COMPACT_ATOMS: atom_id res chain seq x y z
N MET A 1 0.76 -18.37 3.41
CA MET A 1 1.26 -17.74 2.18
C MET A 1 1.29 -18.78 1.06
N CYS A 2 0.65 -18.49 -0.06
CA CYS A 2 0.61 -19.27 -1.30
C CYS A 2 0.87 -18.34 -2.51
N CYS A 3 0.90 -18.88 -3.73
CA CYS A 3 1.20 -18.09 -4.94
C CYS A 3 0.23 -16.91 -5.16
N PHE A 4 -1.03 -17.04 -4.73
CA PHE A 4 -2.02 -15.97 -4.86
C PHE A 4 -1.73 -14.78 -3.94
N ASP A 5 -1.14 -15.02 -2.77
CA ASP A 5 -0.76 -13.95 -1.84
C ASP A 5 0.31 -13.04 -2.45
N CYS A 6 1.28 -13.64 -3.15
CA CYS A 6 2.36 -12.91 -3.81
C CYS A 6 1.87 -12.05 -4.99
N GLU A 7 0.68 -12.33 -5.52
CA GLU A 7 0.04 -11.49 -6.54
C GLU A 7 -0.89 -10.44 -5.91
N LEU A 8 -1.67 -10.84 -4.90
CA LEU A 8 -2.68 -9.99 -4.28
C LEU A 8 -2.06 -8.89 -3.40
N MET A 9 -1.08 -9.23 -2.57
CA MET A 9 -0.46 -8.29 -1.63
C MET A 9 0.15 -7.05 -2.32
N PRO A 10 0.99 -7.18 -3.38
CA PRO A 10 1.52 -6.01 -4.08
C PRO A 10 0.42 -5.17 -4.74
N ARG A 11 -0.61 -5.81 -5.30
CA ARG A 11 -1.75 -5.10 -5.90
C ARG A 11 -2.53 -4.28 -4.87
N LEU A 12 -2.77 -4.83 -3.68
CA LEU A 12 -3.43 -4.10 -2.59
C LEU A 12 -2.59 -2.89 -2.14
N GLN A 13 -1.27 -3.05 -2.03
CA GLN A 13 -0.40 -1.93 -1.67
C GLN A 13 -0.40 -0.83 -2.74
N HIS A 14 -0.36 -1.22 -4.02
CA HIS A 14 -0.47 -0.26 -5.12
C HIS A 14 -1.83 0.45 -5.11
N ILE A 15 -2.94 -0.27 -4.92
CA ILE A 15 -4.29 0.33 -4.81
C ILE A 15 -4.32 1.35 -3.69
N ARG A 16 -3.72 1.04 -2.54
CA ARG A 16 -3.72 1.92 -1.39
C ARG A 16 -2.90 3.19 -1.63
N VAL A 17 -1.67 3.05 -2.10
CA VAL A 17 -0.74 4.17 -2.31
C VAL A 17 -1.16 5.01 -3.52
N ALA A 18 -1.30 4.40 -4.69
CA ALA A 18 -1.64 5.11 -5.92
C ALA A 18 -3.11 5.58 -5.92
N GLY A 19 -4.03 4.78 -5.37
CA GLY A 19 -5.43 5.17 -5.26
C GLY A 19 -5.62 6.42 -4.40
N SER A 20 -4.93 6.50 -3.25
CA SER A 20 -4.95 7.70 -2.41
C SER A 20 -4.34 8.90 -3.14
N TYR A 21 -3.15 8.73 -3.74
CA TYR A 21 -2.44 9.82 -4.43
C TYR A 21 -3.17 10.40 -5.66
N PHE A 22 -3.66 9.54 -6.56
CA PHE A 22 -4.23 9.99 -7.84
C PHE A 22 -5.75 10.20 -7.80
N MET A 23 -6.45 9.46 -6.94
CA MET A 23 -7.92 9.37 -6.98
C MET A 23 -8.59 9.73 -5.66
N GLN A 24 -7.83 10.10 -4.61
CA GLN A 24 -8.35 10.31 -3.25
C GLN A 24 -9.18 9.10 -2.76
N PHE A 25 -8.80 7.91 -3.21
CA PHE A 25 -9.46 6.67 -2.88
C PHE A 25 -8.79 6.03 -1.66
N GLU A 26 -9.62 5.63 -0.69
CA GLU A 26 -9.20 4.87 0.48
C GLU A 26 -9.96 3.55 0.54
N ILE A 27 -9.28 2.47 0.93
CA ILE A 27 -9.94 1.17 1.14
C ILE A 27 -10.92 1.32 2.32
N PRO A 28 -12.22 1.04 2.16
CA PRO A 28 -13.20 1.32 3.19
C PRO A 28 -12.93 0.58 4.51
N THR A 29 -13.09 1.25 5.65
CA THR A 29 -12.81 0.67 6.98
C THR A 29 -13.74 -0.49 7.36
N TYR A 30 -14.94 -0.55 6.76
CA TYR A 30 -15.87 -1.67 6.97
C TYR A 30 -15.37 -3.00 6.36
N MET A 31 -14.37 -2.99 5.47
CA MET A 31 -13.78 -4.21 4.90
C MET A 31 -12.81 -4.88 5.89
N LYS A 32 -13.31 -5.26 7.07
CA LYS A 32 -12.49 -5.70 8.23
C LYS A 32 -11.53 -6.84 7.91
N HIS A 33 -12.01 -7.88 7.22
CA HIS A 33 -11.19 -9.05 6.87
C HIS A 33 -10.05 -8.69 5.90
N LEU A 34 -10.29 -7.76 4.98
CA LEU A 34 -9.26 -7.28 4.07
C LEU A 34 -8.20 -6.48 4.83
N TRP A 35 -8.61 -5.59 5.73
CA TRP A 35 -7.67 -4.86 6.58
C TRP A 35 -6.88 -5.79 7.52
N HIS A 36 -7.50 -6.85 8.04
CA HIS A 36 -6.80 -7.86 8.82
C HIS A 36 -5.79 -8.64 7.97
N TYR A 37 -6.15 -8.98 6.73
CA TYR A 37 -5.22 -9.57 5.76
C TYR A 37 -4.03 -8.64 5.47
N MET A 38 -4.30 -7.34 5.25
CA MET A 38 -3.25 -6.34 5.02
C MET A 38 -2.37 -6.10 6.25
N LYS A 39 -2.92 -6.22 7.46
CA LYS A 39 -2.12 -6.20 8.70
C LYS A 39 -1.09 -7.33 8.69
N HIS A 40 -1.52 -8.57 8.44
CA HIS A 40 -0.61 -9.72 8.34
C HIS A 40 0.39 -9.58 7.18
N MET A 41 -0.02 -8.98 6.07
CA MET A 41 0.88 -8.63 4.96
C MET A 41 2.00 -7.68 5.42
N TYR A 42 1.71 -6.66 6.24
CA TYR A 42 2.73 -5.74 6.76
C TYR A 42 3.62 -6.34 7.85
N GLU A 43 3.22 -7.43 8.49
CA GLU A 43 4.03 -8.20 9.45
C GLU A 43 4.92 -9.26 8.76
N LEU A 44 4.67 -9.54 7.47
CA LEU A 44 5.36 -10.58 6.71
C LEU A 44 6.67 -10.07 6.10
N GLU A 45 7.80 -10.63 6.52
CA GLU A 45 9.13 -10.25 5.98
C GLU A 45 9.25 -10.38 4.46
N ALA A 46 8.68 -11.44 3.87
CA ALA A 46 8.70 -11.64 2.43
C ALA A 46 8.08 -10.45 1.67
N PHE A 47 7.04 -9.83 2.25
CA PHE A 47 6.42 -8.64 1.71
C PHE A 47 7.23 -7.39 2.05
N THR A 48 7.59 -7.16 3.32
CA THR A 48 8.29 -5.92 3.73
C THR A 48 9.68 -5.76 3.12
N GLN A 49 10.39 -6.86 2.85
CA GLN A 49 11.69 -6.82 2.17
C GLN A 49 11.59 -6.63 0.64
N SER A 50 10.43 -6.89 0.04
CA SER A 50 10.21 -6.76 -1.41
C SER A 50 9.34 -5.56 -1.78
N CYS A 51 8.65 -4.95 -0.82
CA CYS A 51 7.78 -3.81 -1.04
C CYS A 51 8.60 -2.57 -1.43
N PRO A 52 8.28 -1.92 -2.56
CA PRO A 52 8.89 -0.63 -2.92
C PRO A 52 8.40 0.48 -1.99
N ALA A 53 9.12 1.60 -1.98
CA ALA A 53 8.68 2.82 -1.29
C ALA A 53 7.45 3.42 -1.99
N ASP A 54 6.66 4.18 -1.24
CA ASP A 54 5.42 4.79 -1.75
C ASP A 54 5.71 5.70 -2.96
N GLN A 55 6.83 6.44 -2.92
CA GLN A 55 7.30 7.32 -3.98
C GLN A 55 7.56 6.57 -5.28
N ASP A 56 8.13 5.36 -5.21
CA ASP A 56 8.43 4.54 -6.38
C ASP A 56 7.15 3.99 -7.01
N ILE A 57 6.16 3.60 -6.19
CA ILE A 57 4.84 3.19 -6.67
C ILE A 57 4.18 4.36 -7.42
N ILE A 58 4.16 5.56 -6.82
CA ILE A 58 3.57 6.75 -7.45
C ILE A 58 4.29 7.09 -8.75
N ASN A 59 5.62 7.10 -8.75
CA ASN A 59 6.43 7.38 -9.92
C ASN A 59 6.19 6.35 -11.04
N HIS A 60 6.08 5.07 -10.70
CA HIS A 60 5.76 4.01 -11.66
C HIS A 60 4.48 4.32 -12.46
N TYR A 61 3.40 4.72 -11.77
CA TYR A 61 2.15 5.09 -12.44
C TYR A 61 2.23 6.45 -13.16
N LYS A 62 2.97 7.44 -12.64
CA LYS A 62 3.24 8.71 -13.37
C LYS A 62 3.88 8.46 -14.73
N LEU A 63 4.92 7.62 -14.75
CA LEU A 63 5.64 7.27 -15.99
C LEU A 63 4.71 6.58 -17.00
N GLN A 64 3.85 5.67 -16.55
CA GLN A 64 2.85 5.02 -17.42
C GLN A 64 1.85 6.02 -18.03
N GLN A 65 1.53 7.11 -17.31
CA GLN A 65 0.65 8.17 -17.78
C GLN A 65 1.39 9.26 -18.59
N GLY A 66 2.70 9.11 -18.83
CA GLY A 66 3.53 10.11 -19.51
C GLY A 66 3.81 11.37 -18.67
N MET A 67 3.57 11.32 -17.36
CA MET A 67 3.86 12.40 -16.43
C MET A 67 5.33 12.33 -15.97
N LYS A 68 5.94 13.49 -15.71
CA LYS A 68 7.29 13.58 -15.13
C LYS A 68 7.20 13.91 -13.65
N MET A 69 8.09 13.31 -12.86
CA MET A 69 8.32 13.72 -11.46
C MET A 69 8.86 15.15 -11.42
N LYS A 70 8.46 15.89 -10.39
CA LYS A 70 9.10 17.17 -10.08
C LYS A 70 10.38 16.88 -9.30
N LYS A 71 11.43 17.70 -9.49
CA LYS A 71 12.71 17.56 -8.76
C LYS A 71 12.57 17.43 -7.25
N HIS A 72 11.58 18.09 -6.66
CA HIS A 72 11.29 17.96 -5.23
C HIS A 72 10.91 16.51 -4.85
N GLU A 73 10.04 15.89 -5.66
CA GLU A 73 9.54 14.53 -5.42
C GLU A 73 10.65 13.48 -5.59
N GLU A 74 11.65 13.73 -6.43
CA GLU A 74 12.82 12.84 -6.61
C GLU A 74 13.77 12.83 -5.40
N LEU A 75 13.72 13.86 -4.56
CA LEU A 75 14.56 14.02 -3.38
C LEU A 75 13.81 13.69 -2.07
N GLU A 76 12.55 13.27 -2.18
CA GLU A 76 11.77 12.85 -1.01
C GLU A 76 12.38 11.59 -0.39
N MET A 77 12.43 11.57 0.94
CA MET A 77 12.86 10.37 1.66
C MET A 77 11.85 9.25 1.42
N PRO A 78 12.30 8.01 1.20
CA PRO A 78 11.40 6.88 0.99
C PRO A 78 10.53 6.66 2.24
N SER A 79 9.23 6.54 2.01
CA SER A 79 8.24 6.18 3.03
C SER A 79 7.51 4.90 2.64
N PHE A 80 6.93 4.24 3.63
CA PHE A 80 6.19 2.99 3.42
C PHE A 80 4.85 3.07 4.15
N THR A 81 3.75 3.09 3.40
CA THR A 81 2.41 3.14 3.95
C THR A 81 2.01 1.77 4.50
N THR A 82 2.14 1.59 5.82
CA THR A 82 1.85 0.32 6.52
C THR A 82 0.84 0.46 7.67
N ASN A 83 0.35 1.68 7.93
CA ASN A 83 -0.59 1.95 9.01
C ASN A 83 -1.90 1.16 8.83
N ILE A 84 -2.63 0.82 9.89
CA ILE A 84 -3.97 0.23 9.80
C ILE A 84 -4.98 1.20 10.45
N PRO A 85 -6.17 1.45 9.87
CA PRO A 85 -7.18 2.31 10.49
C PRO A 85 -7.56 1.84 11.89
N VAL A 86 -7.62 2.77 12.84
CA VAL A 86 -7.84 2.50 14.28
C VAL A 86 -9.15 1.71 14.52
N GLU A 87 -10.19 1.98 13.74
CA GLU A 87 -11.50 1.29 13.82
C GLU A 87 -11.43 -0.22 13.58
N VAL A 88 -10.40 -0.69 12.85
CA VAL A 88 -10.17 -2.11 12.59
C VAL A 88 -9.31 -2.73 13.69
N SER A 89 -8.41 -1.96 14.29
CA SER A 89 -7.48 -2.43 15.33
C SER A 89 -8.17 -2.81 16.66
N THR A 90 -9.35 -2.29 16.95
CA THR A 90 -10.05 -2.48 18.25
C THR A 90 -11.02 -3.66 18.30
N ASN A 91 -11.30 -4.32 17.19
CA ASN A 91 -12.35 -5.36 17.09
C ASN A 91 -11.78 -6.79 17.00
N GLY A 92 -10.65 -7.06 17.66
CA GLY A 92 -9.86 -8.29 17.51
C GLY A 92 -9.82 -9.25 18.70
N ASP A 93 -10.65 -9.05 19.72
CA ASP A 93 -10.85 -10.02 20.81
C ASP A 93 -12.25 -10.66 20.67
N ASP A 94 -12.39 -11.64 19.79
CA ASP A 94 -13.39 -12.71 19.82
C ASP A 94 -12.95 -13.89 18.93
#